data_AF-A0A936GBD6-F1
#
_entry.id   AF-A0A936GBD6-F1
#
_cell.length_a   1.000
_cell.length_b   1.000
_cell.length_c   1.000
_cell.angle_alpha   90.00
_cell.angle_beta   90.00
_cell.angle_gamma   90.00
#
_symmetry.space_group_name_H-M   'P 1'
#
loop_
_entity.id
_entity.type
_entity.pdbx_description
1 polymer ?
#
loop_
_entity_poly.entity_id
_entity_poly.type
_entity_poly.pdbx_seq_one_letter_code
_entity_poly.pdbx_strand_id
1 'polypeptide(L)'
;MPRITLIVSLLSIILASCSPAPVSPTATLPPLIVTIIHLTETPLVTETPTVLPSPTALPHLMYPYTIAGLRERTFTGGEISLDIVLGLTDTYTRYLISYPSDGLRITGILQIPAGQGPFPVIVMNHGFAARSDYTSGDGTDRAAAYLVERGYITIASDFRTWGGSDISPSFFHTGLVTDVMNLIASLPSIPQADVAHGGDTGRRHHHEDTYGGCFRQPPMMPI
;
A
#
# COMPACT_ATOMS: atom_id res chain seq x y z
N MET A 1 23.50 -43.79 -56.02
CA MET A 1 22.15 -43.50 -56.54
C MET A 1 21.17 -44.23 -55.63
N PRO A 2 20.07 -43.69 -55.05
CA PRO A 2 19.50 -42.34 -54.96
C PRO A 2 18.96 -42.03 -53.52
N ARG A 3 19.66 -41.27 -52.65
CA ARG A 3 19.10 -40.93 -51.31
C ARG A 3 19.33 -39.50 -50.84
N ILE A 4 20.11 -38.70 -51.55
CA ILE A 4 20.49 -37.34 -51.13
C ILE A 4 19.57 -36.26 -51.73
N THR A 5 18.84 -36.58 -52.82
CA THR A 5 17.99 -35.62 -53.52
C THR A 5 16.66 -35.30 -52.81
N LEU A 6 16.27 -36.06 -51.78
CA LEU A 6 14.97 -35.88 -51.10
C LEU A 6 15.03 -34.81 -49.98
N ILE A 7 16.20 -34.50 -49.43
CA ILE A 7 16.35 -33.62 -48.26
C ILE A 7 16.33 -32.14 -48.66
N VAL A 8 16.73 -31.79 -49.89
CA VAL A 8 16.72 -30.38 -50.35
C VAL A 8 15.31 -29.90 -50.70
N SER A 9 14.40 -30.80 -51.09
CA SER A 9 13.03 -30.42 -51.49
C SER A 9 12.08 -30.14 -50.30
N LEU A 10 12.42 -30.57 -49.08
CA LEU A 10 11.57 -30.34 -47.90
C LEU A 10 11.93 -29.05 -47.13
N LEU A 11 13.09 -28.43 -47.44
CA LEU A 11 13.57 -27.22 -46.78
C LEU A 11 13.10 -25.91 -47.46
N SER A 12 12.45 -25.98 -48.61
CA SER A 12 11.98 -24.79 -49.35
C SER A 12 10.53 -24.36 -49.05
N ILE A 13 9.80 -25.06 -48.17
CA ILE A 13 8.35 -24.86 -47.97
C ILE A 13 8.00 -24.03 -46.73
N ILE A 14 8.95 -23.66 -45.86
CA ILE A 14 8.64 -22.98 -44.57
C ILE A 14 9.18 -21.53 -44.49
N LEU A 15 9.34 -20.83 -45.62
CA LEU A 15 9.86 -19.45 -45.62
C LEU A 15 8.93 -18.36 -46.19
N ALA A 16 7.64 -18.61 -46.39
CA ALA A 16 6.76 -17.56 -46.93
C ALA A 16 5.35 -17.58 -46.34
N SER A 17 5.19 -16.99 -45.16
CA SER A 17 3.90 -16.40 -44.78
C SER A 17 4.10 -15.35 -43.67
N CYS A 18 4.57 -14.18 -44.08
CA CYS A 18 4.30 -12.94 -43.35
C CYS A 18 3.56 -12.06 -44.34
N SER A 19 2.23 -12.20 -44.38
CA SER A 19 1.38 -11.25 -45.09
C SER A 19 0.98 -10.16 -44.09
N PRO A 20 1.33 -8.88 -44.33
CA PRO A 20 0.89 -7.81 -43.45
C PRO A 20 -0.65 -7.72 -43.53
N ALA A 21 -1.31 -7.84 -42.37
CA ALA A 21 -2.74 -7.62 -42.27
C ALA A 21 -3.07 -6.19 -42.72
N PRO A 22 -4.15 -5.98 -43.50
CA PRO A 22 -4.59 -4.64 -43.84
C PRO A 22 -5.00 -3.91 -42.56
N VAL A 23 -4.24 -2.88 -42.19
CA VAL A 23 -4.63 -1.93 -41.15
C VAL A 23 -5.86 -1.18 -41.65
N SER A 24 -7.02 -1.47 -41.07
CA SER A 24 -8.21 -0.65 -41.28
C SER A 24 -7.91 0.78 -40.83
N PRO A 25 -8.30 1.80 -41.61
CA PRO A 25 -8.16 3.18 -41.16
C PRO A 25 -8.97 3.35 -39.87
N THR A 26 -8.29 3.73 -38.79
CA THR A 26 -8.94 4.18 -37.56
C THR A 26 -9.89 5.31 -37.94
N ALA A 27 -11.18 5.12 -37.70
CA ALA A 27 -12.16 6.17 -37.86
C ALA A 27 -11.75 7.34 -36.94
N THR A 28 -11.28 8.43 -37.54
CA THR A 28 -11.06 9.70 -36.83
C THR A 28 -12.41 10.15 -36.31
N LEU A 29 -12.58 10.12 -34.98
CA LEU A 29 -13.76 10.69 -34.34
C LEU A 29 -13.87 12.17 -34.76
N PRO A 30 -15.09 12.66 -35.08
CA PRO A 30 -15.28 14.07 -35.35
C PRO A 30 -14.83 14.90 -34.13
N PRO A 31 -14.31 16.12 -34.34
CA PRO A 31 -13.93 16.98 -33.24
C PRO A 31 -15.14 17.21 -32.32
N LEU A 32 -14.92 17.05 -31.01
CA LEU A 32 -15.95 17.26 -30.00
C LEU A 32 -16.37 18.74 -30.03
N ILE A 33 -17.59 19.02 -30.51
CA ILE A 33 -18.18 20.36 -30.41
C ILE A 33 -18.62 20.53 -28.95
N VAL A 34 -17.79 21.22 -28.16
CA VAL A 34 -18.15 21.64 -26.81
C VAL A 34 -18.92 22.94 -26.93
N THR A 35 -20.25 22.88 -26.80
CA THR A 35 -21.06 24.07 -26.59
C THR A 35 -20.82 24.55 -25.17
N ILE A 36 -20.00 25.59 -25.00
CA ILE A 36 -19.85 26.30 -23.74
C ILE A 36 -21.12 27.14 -23.57
N ILE A 37 -22.06 26.65 -22.75
CA ILE A 37 -23.13 27.50 -22.25
C ILE A 37 -22.53 28.49 -21.27
N HIS A 38 -22.61 29.79 -21.56
CA HIS A 38 -22.29 30.80 -20.58
C HIS A 38 -23.50 30.88 -19.65
N LEU A 39 -23.39 30.31 -18.45
CA LEU A 39 -24.42 30.48 -17.43
C LEU A 39 -24.53 31.98 -17.15
N THR A 40 -25.74 32.52 -17.31
CA THR A 40 -26.07 33.86 -16.85
C THR A 40 -25.73 33.92 -15.36
N GLU A 41 -24.76 34.77 -15.00
CA GLU A 41 -24.43 35.06 -13.61
C GLU A 41 -25.70 35.57 -12.93
N THR A 42 -26.31 34.71 -12.12
CA THR A 42 -27.37 35.09 -11.20
C THR A 42 -26.75 36.08 -10.21
N PRO A 43 -27.39 37.21 -9.88
CA PRO A 43 -26.81 38.19 -8.98
C PRO A 43 -26.37 37.52 -7.68
N LEU A 44 -25.10 37.74 -7.32
CA LEU A 44 -24.52 37.25 -6.08
C LEU A 44 -25.30 37.86 -4.91
N VAL A 45 -26.16 37.07 -4.28
CA VAL A 45 -26.73 37.43 -2.99
C VAL A 45 -25.57 37.43 -2.01
N THR A 46 -25.28 38.59 -1.43
CA THR A 46 -24.39 38.71 -0.28
C THR A 46 -25.06 38.00 0.89
N GLU A 47 -24.80 36.70 0.99
CA GLU A 47 -25.16 35.88 2.14
C GLU A 47 -24.45 36.49 3.36
N THR A 48 -25.22 37.04 4.29
CA THR A 48 -24.74 37.33 5.65
C THR A 48 -24.12 36.03 6.18
N PRO A 49 -22.93 36.05 6.82
CA PRO A 49 -22.35 34.83 7.37
C PRO A 49 -23.33 34.24 8.37
N THR A 50 -24.10 33.26 7.91
CA THR A 50 -24.95 32.45 8.76
C THR A 50 -23.97 31.70 9.64
N VAL A 51 -23.99 31.98 10.94
CA VAL A 51 -23.25 31.21 11.93
C VAL A 51 -23.66 29.77 11.72
N LEU A 52 -22.79 28.99 11.06
CA LEU A 52 -23.02 27.57 10.85
C LEU A 52 -23.18 26.99 12.26
N PRO A 53 -24.27 26.28 12.58
CA PRO A 53 -24.39 25.65 13.87
C PRO A 53 -23.13 24.83 14.09
N SER A 54 -22.37 25.17 15.13
CA SER A 54 -21.23 24.38 15.56
C SER A 54 -21.71 22.94 15.66
N PRO A 55 -21.03 21.96 15.02
CA PRO A 55 -21.49 20.59 15.00
C PRO A 55 -21.80 20.18 16.44
N THR A 56 -23.08 19.95 16.72
CA THR A 56 -23.52 19.42 18.00
C THR A 56 -22.74 18.13 18.19
N ALA A 57 -22.02 18.01 19.30
CA ALA A 57 -21.17 16.86 19.60
C ALA A 57 -22.00 15.56 19.54
N LEU A 58 -22.08 14.92 18.38
CA LEU A 58 -22.52 13.53 18.27
C LEU A 58 -21.52 12.69 19.07
N PRO A 59 -22.02 11.74 19.88
CA PRO A 59 -21.61 11.54 21.26
C PRO A 59 -20.14 11.15 21.35
N HIS A 60 -19.46 11.62 22.39
CA HIS A 60 -18.08 11.26 22.76
C HIS A 60 -17.72 9.78 22.54
N LEU A 61 -18.70 8.86 22.67
CA LEU A 61 -18.55 7.42 22.40
C LEU A 61 -18.10 7.07 20.97
N MET A 62 -18.48 7.85 19.95
CA MET A 62 -18.10 7.60 18.55
C MET A 62 -16.79 8.27 18.15
N TYR A 63 -16.34 9.27 18.92
CA TYR A 63 -15.14 10.04 18.63
C TYR A 63 -13.90 9.17 18.36
N PRO A 64 -13.60 8.10 19.15
CA PRO A 64 -12.44 7.23 18.91
C PRO A 64 -12.47 6.48 17.56
N TYR A 65 -13.63 6.38 16.92
CA TYR A 65 -13.82 5.70 15.64
C TYR A 65 -13.82 6.66 14.44
N THR A 66 -13.69 7.97 14.69
CA THR A 66 -13.57 8.98 13.64
C THR A 66 -12.12 9.15 13.19
N ILE A 67 -11.91 9.74 12.02
CA ILE A 67 -10.56 10.11 11.56
C ILE A 67 -9.86 11.06 12.54
N ALA A 68 -10.59 12.00 13.15
CA ALA A 68 -10.03 12.92 14.14
C ALA A 68 -9.52 12.15 15.38
N GLY A 69 -10.36 11.27 15.95
CA GLY A 69 -9.96 10.45 17.10
C GLY A 69 -8.82 9.48 16.79
N LEU A 70 -8.80 8.86 15.61
CA LEU A 70 -7.71 7.97 15.19
C LEU A 70 -6.38 8.71 14.96
N ARG A 71 -6.41 9.99 14.55
CA ARG A 71 -5.20 10.81 14.41
C ARG A 71 -4.57 11.17 15.75
N GLU A 72 -5.37 11.30 16.80
CA GLU A 72 -4.90 11.60 18.17
C GLU A 72 -4.39 10.36 18.90
N ARG A 73 -4.69 9.17 18.37
CA ARG A 73 -4.28 7.90 18.95
C ARG A 73 -2.79 7.64 18.73
N THR A 74 -2.13 7.16 19.78
CA THR A 74 -0.78 6.58 19.67
C THR A 74 -0.85 5.12 19.25
N PHE A 75 -0.09 4.76 18.22
CA PHE A 75 0.10 3.37 17.77
C PHE A 75 1.51 2.94 18.19
N THR A 76 1.59 2.11 19.23
CA THR A 76 2.89 1.71 19.80
C THR A 76 3.61 0.72 18.90
N GLY A 77 2.87 -0.13 18.18
CA GLY A 77 3.45 -1.29 17.49
C GLY A 77 4.17 -2.23 18.45
N GLY A 78 5.16 -2.95 17.92
CA GLY A 78 6.06 -3.80 18.68
C GLY A 78 7.03 -4.53 17.76
N GLU A 79 7.60 -5.63 18.23
CA GLU A 79 8.48 -6.47 17.42
C GLU A 79 7.66 -7.28 16.41
N ILE A 80 8.13 -7.32 15.16
CA ILE A 80 7.63 -8.23 14.13
C ILE A 80 8.44 -9.52 14.20
N SER A 81 7.79 -10.62 14.60
CA SER A 81 8.40 -11.95 14.65
C SER A 81 8.33 -12.64 13.28
N LEU A 82 9.45 -13.25 12.86
CA LEU A 82 9.53 -14.11 11.68
C LEU A 82 9.21 -15.55 12.08
N ASP A 83 7.93 -15.92 12.02
CA ASP A 83 7.44 -17.18 12.59
C ASP A 83 7.82 -18.41 11.75
N ILE A 84 7.45 -18.41 10.46
CA ILE A 84 7.64 -19.55 9.56
C ILE A 84 8.19 -19.07 8.21
N VAL A 85 9.22 -19.75 7.69
CA VAL A 85 9.65 -19.56 6.30
C VAL A 85 8.70 -20.32 5.38
N LEU A 86 7.91 -19.59 4.59
CA LEU A 86 6.94 -20.16 3.66
C LEU A 86 7.54 -20.41 2.27
N GLY A 87 8.61 -19.70 1.91
CA GLY A 87 9.30 -19.88 0.65
C GLY A 87 10.63 -19.16 0.61
N LEU A 88 11.59 -19.75 -0.10
CA LEU A 88 12.91 -19.19 -0.36
C LEU A 88 13.17 -19.32 -1.85
N THR A 89 13.51 -18.21 -2.51
CA THR A 89 13.95 -18.15 -3.89
C THR A 89 15.34 -17.52 -3.97
N ASP A 90 15.94 -17.52 -5.15
CA ASP A 90 17.19 -16.79 -5.39
C ASP A 90 17.02 -15.26 -5.25
N THR A 91 15.77 -14.76 -5.28
CA THR A 91 15.45 -13.34 -5.34
C THR A 91 14.83 -12.78 -4.06
N TYR A 92 14.17 -13.59 -3.23
CA TYR A 92 13.59 -13.17 -1.96
C TYR A 92 13.29 -14.34 -1.01
N THR A 93 13.04 -14.01 0.26
CA THR A 93 12.48 -14.96 1.25
C THR A 93 11.11 -14.49 1.70
N ARG A 94 10.14 -15.41 1.77
CA ARG A 94 8.77 -15.19 2.23
C ARG A 94 8.56 -15.82 3.60
N TYR A 95 8.03 -15.03 4.53
CA TYR A 95 7.76 -15.41 5.90
C TYR A 95 6.28 -15.25 6.22
N LEU A 96 5.75 -16.17 7.03
CA LEU A 96 4.64 -15.88 7.91
C LEU A 96 5.20 -15.09 9.10
N ILE A 97 4.55 -13.99 9.43
CA ILE A 97 4.94 -13.13 10.54
C ILE A 97 3.82 -12.99 11.57
N SER A 98 4.18 -12.56 12.76
CA SER A 98 3.24 -12.03 13.74
C SER A 98 3.75 -10.76 14.41
N TYR A 99 2.82 -9.92 14.88
CA TYR A 99 3.12 -8.66 15.54
C TYR A 99 1.97 -8.25 16.49
N PRO A 100 2.24 -7.41 17.51
CA PRO A 100 1.22 -7.00 18.46
C PRO A 100 0.34 -5.84 17.95
N SER A 101 -0.95 -5.88 18.26
CA SER A 101 -1.87 -4.74 18.10
C SER A 101 -2.97 -4.78 19.15
N ASP A 102 -3.07 -3.76 20.01
CA ASP A 102 -4.10 -3.66 21.06
C ASP A 102 -4.22 -4.91 21.97
N GLY A 103 -3.08 -5.53 22.28
CA GLY A 103 -3.05 -6.77 23.06
C GLY A 103 -3.43 -8.03 22.28
N LEU A 104 -3.64 -7.92 20.97
CA LEU A 104 -3.83 -9.02 20.04
C LEU A 104 -2.52 -9.39 19.37
N ARG A 105 -2.37 -10.67 19.02
CA ARG A 105 -1.38 -11.15 18.06
C ARG A 105 -2.00 -11.15 16.67
N ILE A 106 -1.46 -10.32 15.78
CA ILE A 106 -1.88 -10.23 14.37
C ILE A 106 -0.86 -10.94 13.50
N THR A 107 -1.31 -11.72 12.52
CA THR A 107 -0.45 -12.38 11.54
C THR A 107 -0.37 -11.61 10.23
N GLY A 108 0.57 -12.00 9.39
CA GLY A 108 0.70 -11.45 8.05
C GLY A 108 1.75 -12.17 7.24
N ILE A 109 1.99 -11.66 6.03
CA ILE A 109 3.07 -12.12 5.14
C ILE A 109 4.11 -11.02 5.00
N LEU A 110 5.37 -11.38 5.17
CA LEU A 110 6.51 -10.53 4.89
C LEU A 110 7.37 -11.17 3.80
N GLN A 111 7.76 -10.39 2.79
CA GLN A 111 8.74 -10.82 1.79
C GLN A 111 9.92 -9.85 1.79
N ILE A 112 11.12 -10.42 1.95
CA ILE A 112 12.37 -9.65 2.01
C ILE A 112 13.21 -10.00 0.76
N PRO A 113 13.57 -9.00 -0.07
CA PRO A 113 14.46 -9.22 -1.22
C PRO A 113 15.81 -9.81 -0.79
N ALA A 114 16.40 -10.64 -1.64
CA ALA A 114 17.77 -11.09 -1.45
C ALA A 114 18.77 -9.94 -1.65
N GLY A 115 19.90 -10.00 -0.95
CA GLY A 115 20.95 -8.98 -1.01
C GLY A 115 21.07 -8.17 0.27
N GLN A 116 21.87 -7.11 0.21
CA GLN A 116 22.11 -6.21 1.33
C GLN A 116 21.16 -5.02 1.21
N GLY A 117 20.30 -4.83 2.22
CA GLY A 117 19.42 -3.67 2.34
C GLY A 117 20.16 -2.40 2.81
N PRO A 118 19.44 -1.40 3.36
CA PRO A 118 18.01 -1.43 3.66
C PRO A 118 17.16 -1.27 2.39
N PHE A 119 15.96 -1.86 2.39
CA PHE A 119 15.03 -1.85 1.27
C PHE A 119 13.82 -0.97 1.58
N PRO A 120 13.28 -0.23 0.60
CA PRO A 120 12.01 0.46 0.77
C PRO A 120 10.88 -0.55 1.09
N VAL A 121 9.95 -0.14 1.96
CA VAL A 121 8.84 -1.00 2.41
C VAL A 121 7.53 -0.58 1.77
N ILE A 122 6.75 -1.55 1.32
CA ILE A 122 5.36 -1.38 0.87
C ILE A 122 4.45 -2.18 1.81
N VAL A 123 3.60 -1.46 2.54
CA VAL A 123 2.55 -2.05 3.37
C VAL A 123 1.32 -2.31 2.50
N MET A 124 0.82 -3.53 2.53
CA MET A 124 -0.25 -4.02 1.67
C MET A 124 -1.45 -4.44 2.51
N ASN A 125 -2.64 -4.15 1.99
CA ASN A 125 -3.91 -4.48 2.63
C ASN A 125 -4.73 -5.32 1.67
N HIS A 126 -5.27 -6.44 2.14
CA HIS A 126 -6.16 -7.26 1.34
C HIS A 126 -7.58 -6.67 1.29
N GLY A 127 -8.33 -7.02 0.24
CA GLY A 127 -9.75 -6.72 0.13
C GLY A 127 -10.61 -7.66 0.97
N PHE A 128 -11.92 -7.66 0.74
CA PHE A 128 -12.80 -8.60 1.41
C PHE A 128 -12.48 -10.05 1.03
N ALA A 129 -12.35 -10.91 2.04
CA ALA A 129 -12.27 -12.36 1.91
C ALA A 129 -13.11 -13.02 3.01
N ALA A 130 -13.79 -14.12 2.69
CA ALA A 130 -14.51 -14.89 3.69
C ALA A 130 -13.51 -15.51 4.68
N ARG A 131 -13.77 -15.34 5.99
CA ARG A 131 -12.83 -15.76 7.05
C ARG A 131 -12.54 -17.26 7.05
N SER A 132 -13.52 -18.08 6.69
CA SER A 132 -13.37 -19.54 6.61
C SER A 132 -12.41 -20.00 5.51
N ASP A 133 -12.21 -19.16 4.50
CA ASP A 133 -11.54 -19.52 3.25
C ASP A 133 -10.24 -18.73 3.07
N TYR A 134 -9.96 -17.78 3.96
CA TYR A 134 -8.80 -16.90 3.87
C TYR A 134 -7.51 -17.58 4.32
N THR A 135 -6.49 -17.48 3.48
CA THR A 135 -5.10 -17.83 3.80
C THR A 135 -4.25 -16.57 3.88
N SER A 136 -3.23 -16.56 4.75
CA SER A 136 -2.37 -15.40 4.96
C SER A 136 -1.75 -14.87 3.66
N GLY A 137 -1.99 -13.59 3.37
CA GLY A 137 -1.56 -12.88 2.17
C GLY A 137 -2.51 -12.94 0.98
N ASP A 138 -3.66 -13.63 1.08
CA ASP A 138 -4.65 -13.69 0.00
C ASP A 138 -5.07 -12.29 -0.46
N GLY A 139 -5.12 -12.08 -1.77
CA GLY A 139 -5.46 -10.79 -2.36
C GLY A 139 -4.30 -9.77 -2.42
N THR A 140 -3.13 -10.10 -1.85
CA THR A 140 -1.91 -9.28 -1.97
C THR A 140 -0.75 -10.01 -2.61
N ASP A 141 -0.75 -11.34 -2.55
CA ASP A 141 0.26 -12.28 -3.04
C ASP A 141 0.88 -11.92 -4.41
N ARG A 142 0.06 -11.67 -5.44
CA ARG A 142 0.54 -11.40 -6.80
C ARG A 142 1.32 -10.10 -6.91
N ALA A 143 0.79 -9.05 -6.29
CA ALA A 143 1.44 -7.74 -6.28
C ALA A 143 2.67 -7.76 -5.38
N ALA A 144 2.61 -8.47 -4.25
CA ALA A 144 3.74 -8.64 -3.34
C ALA A 144 4.93 -9.33 -4.02
N ALA A 145 4.67 -10.43 -4.74
CA ALA A 145 5.70 -11.14 -5.51
C ALA A 145 6.34 -10.24 -6.58
N TYR A 146 5.52 -9.48 -7.32
CA TYR A 146 6.02 -8.55 -8.33
C TYR A 146 6.93 -7.45 -7.74
N LEU A 147 6.56 -6.92 -6.58
CA LEU A 147 7.28 -5.82 -5.93
C LEU A 147 8.56 -6.30 -5.24
N VAL A 148 8.54 -7.46 -4.58
CA VAL A 148 9.73 -7.97 -3.88
C VAL A 148 10.87 -8.30 -4.82
N GLU A 149 10.56 -8.83 -6.01
CA GLU A 149 11.54 -9.07 -7.08
C GLU A 149 12.21 -7.78 -7.59
N ARG A 150 11.65 -6.61 -7.27
CA ARG A 150 12.15 -5.30 -7.65
C ARG A 150 12.81 -4.54 -6.51
N GLY A 151 13.11 -5.24 -5.40
CA GLY A 151 13.85 -4.66 -4.28
C GLY A 151 13.00 -3.91 -3.26
N TYR A 152 11.69 -4.20 -3.20
CA TYR A 152 10.81 -3.69 -2.14
C TYR A 152 10.56 -4.77 -1.10
N ILE A 153 10.71 -4.47 0.18
CA ILE A 153 10.07 -5.29 1.21
C ILE A 153 8.56 -5.15 1.04
N THR A 154 7.85 -6.26 0.98
CA THR A 154 6.38 -6.25 0.98
C THR A 154 5.87 -6.87 2.25
N ILE A 155 4.93 -6.20 2.91
CA ILE A 155 4.37 -6.67 4.17
C ILE A 155 2.86 -6.49 4.14
N ALA A 156 2.13 -7.60 4.31
CA ALA A 156 0.68 -7.63 4.30
C ALA A 156 0.17 -8.08 5.66
N SER A 157 -0.68 -7.26 6.29
CA SER A 157 -1.42 -7.66 7.49
C SER A 157 -2.58 -8.58 7.09
N ASP A 158 -2.82 -9.62 7.87
CA ASP A 158 -4.05 -10.41 7.74
C ASP A 158 -5.25 -9.71 8.40
N PHE A 159 -5.04 -8.67 9.21
CA PHE A 159 -6.03 -8.09 10.12
C PHE A 159 -6.55 -9.03 11.23
N ARG A 160 -7.01 -8.45 12.33
CA ARG A 160 -7.67 -9.19 13.41
C ARG A 160 -8.83 -10.04 12.87
N THR A 161 -8.94 -11.28 13.32
CA THR A 161 -9.97 -12.26 12.91
C THR A 161 -9.80 -12.89 11.51
N TRP A 162 -8.70 -12.63 10.81
CA TRP A 162 -8.35 -13.28 9.55
C TRP A 162 -7.00 -13.98 9.67
N GLY A 163 -6.81 -15.02 8.87
CA GLY A 163 -5.60 -15.84 8.89
C GLY A 163 -5.37 -16.46 10.27
N GLY A 164 -4.13 -16.34 10.75
CA GLY A 164 -3.75 -16.78 12.09
C GLY A 164 -3.89 -15.71 13.18
N SER A 165 -4.51 -14.56 12.89
CA SER A 165 -4.67 -13.45 13.83
C SER A 165 -5.72 -13.76 14.90
N ASP A 166 -5.54 -13.18 16.08
CA ASP A 166 -6.53 -13.31 17.15
C ASP A 166 -7.90 -12.73 16.75
N ILE A 167 -8.95 -13.33 17.31
CA ILE A 167 -10.34 -12.95 17.04
C ILE A 167 -10.72 -11.76 17.92
N SER A 168 -11.16 -10.66 17.30
CA SER A 168 -11.59 -9.46 18.02
C SER A 168 -12.53 -8.59 17.16
N PRO A 169 -13.52 -7.90 17.76
CA PRO A 169 -14.40 -7.00 17.02
C PRO A 169 -13.64 -5.83 16.38
N SER A 170 -14.22 -5.32 15.30
CA SER A 170 -13.73 -4.14 14.58
C SER A 170 -14.92 -3.24 14.26
N PHE A 171 -15.28 -2.36 15.20
CA PHE A 171 -16.38 -1.41 15.00
C PHE A 171 -16.00 -0.41 13.90
N PHE A 172 -16.89 -0.22 12.92
CA PHE A 172 -16.66 0.64 11.76
C PHE A 172 -15.33 0.37 11.02
N HIS A 173 -14.83 -0.88 11.10
CA HIS A 173 -13.54 -1.32 10.54
C HIS A 173 -12.29 -0.62 11.10
N THR A 174 -12.41 0.20 12.16
CA THR A 174 -11.25 0.92 12.72
C THR A 174 -10.25 0.01 13.40
N GLY A 175 -10.68 -1.18 13.81
CA GLY A 175 -9.76 -2.22 14.30
C GLY A 175 -8.77 -2.65 13.22
N LEU A 176 -9.22 -2.77 11.96
CA LEU A 176 -8.32 -3.14 10.85
C LEU A 176 -7.33 -2.01 10.57
N VAL A 177 -7.79 -0.76 10.60
CA VAL A 177 -6.92 0.42 10.52
C VAL A 177 -5.88 0.41 11.63
N THR A 178 -6.31 0.06 12.85
CA THR A 178 -5.41 -0.02 14.01
C THR A 178 -4.35 -1.11 13.85
N ASP A 179 -4.72 -2.27 13.28
CA ASP A 179 -3.78 -3.36 13.02
C ASP A 179 -2.71 -2.93 12.00
N VAL A 180 -3.08 -2.15 10.98
CA VAL A 180 -2.15 -1.61 9.98
C VAL A 180 -1.27 -0.51 10.56
N MET A 181 -1.84 0.40 11.35
CA MET A 181 -1.06 1.49 11.94
C MET A 181 -0.04 0.97 12.97
N ASN A 182 -0.40 -0.07 13.73
CA ASN A 182 0.56 -0.76 14.60
C ASN A 182 1.61 -1.52 13.78
N LEU A 183 1.26 -2.13 12.65
CA LEU A 183 2.25 -2.74 11.75
C LEU A 183 3.26 -1.72 11.24
N ILE A 184 2.79 -0.54 10.80
CA ILE A 184 3.64 0.56 10.36
C ILE A 184 4.58 1.01 11.49
N ALA A 185 4.04 1.20 12.71
CA ALA A 185 4.83 1.55 13.88
C ALA A 185 5.87 0.48 14.27
N SER A 186 5.64 -0.77 13.83
CA SER A 186 6.52 -1.92 14.08
C SER A 186 7.63 -2.10 13.04
N LEU A 187 7.57 -1.41 11.89
CA LEU A 187 8.57 -1.54 10.81
C LEU A 187 10.03 -1.32 11.26
N PRO A 188 10.36 -0.44 12.21
CA PRO A 188 11.73 -0.29 12.71
C PRO A 188 12.32 -1.57 13.35
N SER A 189 11.48 -2.56 13.69
CA SER A 189 11.94 -3.86 14.18
C SER A 189 12.48 -4.78 13.08
N ILE A 190 12.32 -4.42 11.80
CA ILE A 190 12.87 -5.14 10.65
C ILE A 190 14.20 -4.45 10.26
N PRO A 191 15.37 -5.05 10.53
CA PRO A 191 16.67 -4.40 10.28
C PRO A 191 16.92 -4.08 8.79
N GLN A 192 16.32 -4.86 7.89
CA GLN A 192 16.42 -4.67 6.44
C GLN A 192 15.48 -3.60 5.90
N ALA A 193 14.60 -3.01 6.72
CA ALA A 193 13.64 -2.01 6.28
C ALA A 193 14.23 -0.59 6.28
N ASP A 194 14.12 0.10 5.15
CA ASP A 194 14.36 1.54 5.07
C ASP A 194 13.12 2.30 5.54
N VAL A 195 13.09 2.59 6.83
CA VAL A 195 11.98 3.31 7.49
C VAL A 195 12.19 4.83 7.50
N ALA A 196 13.39 5.32 7.16
CA ALA A 196 13.71 6.75 7.20
C ALA A 196 13.00 7.55 6.09
N HIS A 197 12.65 6.90 4.98
CA HIS A 197 11.89 7.51 3.87
C HIS A 197 10.37 7.35 4.02
N GLY A 198 9.91 6.62 5.04
CA GLY A 198 8.51 6.34 5.35
C GLY A 198 8.07 6.98 6.67
N GLY A 199 8.08 8.30 6.74
CA GLY A 199 7.40 9.05 7.82
C GLY A 199 8.26 9.33 9.06
N ASP A 200 9.07 10.40 8.98
CA ASP A 200 9.54 11.09 10.18
C ASP A 200 8.40 11.95 10.75
N THR A 201 7.50 11.31 11.51
CA THR A 201 6.61 12.02 12.44
C THR A 201 6.43 11.18 13.70
N GLY A 202 7.23 11.44 14.73
CA GLY A 202 6.85 11.09 16.11
C GLY A 202 7.78 10.18 16.90
N ARG A 203 9.09 10.43 16.92
CA ARG A 203 9.94 10.00 18.03
C ARG A 203 10.69 11.19 18.64
N ARG A 204 10.00 11.99 19.45
CA ARG A 204 10.67 12.78 20.49
C ARG A 204 10.84 11.90 21.73
N HIS A 205 11.84 11.03 21.70
CA HIS A 205 12.48 10.64 22.96
C HIS A 205 13.44 11.76 23.32
N HIS A 206 13.14 12.41 24.45
CA HIS A 206 14.09 13.28 25.13
C HIS A 206 15.34 12.45 25.46
N HIS A 207 16.35 12.54 24.61
CA HIS A 207 17.73 12.55 25.08
C HIS A 207 18.44 13.65 24.32
N GLU A 208 18.86 14.63 25.10
CA GLU A 208 19.76 15.70 24.75
C GLU A 208 21.04 15.06 24.22
N ASP A 209 21.34 15.28 22.94
CA ASP A 209 22.69 15.32 22.42
C ASP A 209 22.73 16.19 21.15
N THR A 210 23.63 17.15 21.23
CA THR A 210 23.86 18.25 20.30
C THR A 210 24.62 17.73 19.08
N TYR A 211 24.26 18.19 17.86
CA TYR A 211 25.04 18.38 16.61
C TYR A 211 24.01 18.28 15.46
N GLY A 212 23.44 19.33 14.86
CA GLY A 212 24.09 20.45 14.15
C GLY A 212 23.88 20.27 12.64
N GLY A 213 22.83 20.88 12.04
CA GLY A 213 22.62 20.77 10.58
C GLY A 213 21.34 21.36 9.98
N CYS A 214 21.26 22.69 9.89
CA CYS A 214 20.62 23.46 8.81
C CYS A 214 19.09 23.35 8.54
N PHE A 215 18.29 24.19 9.20
CA PHE A 215 17.36 25.11 8.53
C PHE A 215 16.99 26.26 9.48
N ARG A 216 17.47 27.47 9.21
CA ARG A 216 17.02 28.70 9.90
C ARG A 216 15.66 29.12 9.33
N GLN A 217 14.61 29.15 10.13
CA GLN A 217 13.43 29.97 9.84
C GLN A 217 13.73 31.43 10.24
N PRO A 218 13.40 32.45 9.41
CA PRO A 218 13.40 33.83 9.86
C PRO A 218 12.21 34.11 10.80
N PRO A 219 12.34 35.00 11.80
CA PRO A 219 11.27 35.30 12.74
C PRO A 219 10.13 36.08 12.05
N MET A 220 8.88 35.68 12.30
CA MET A 220 7.71 36.48 11.94
C MET A 220 7.64 37.73 12.84
N MET A 221 7.43 38.90 12.23
CA MET A 221 6.99 40.10 12.96
C MET A 221 5.48 40.02 13.25
N PRO A 222 5.03 40.49 14.43
CA PRO A 222 3.61 40.64 14.72
C PRO A 222 3.02 41.87 14.00
N ILE A 223 1.72 41.78 13.71
CA ILE A 223 0.87 42.91 13.30
C ILE A 223 0.30 43.58 14.55
#